data_AF-A0A7C7JCW2-F1
#
_entry.id   AF-A0A7C7JCW2-F1
#
_cell.length_a   1.000
_cell.length_b   1.000
_cell.length_c   1.000
_cell.angle_alpha   90.00
_cell.angle_beta   90.00
_cell.angle_gamma   90.00
#
_symmetry.space_group_name_H-M   'P 1'
#
loop_
_entity.id
_entity.type
_entity.pdbx_description
1 polymer ?
#
loop_
_entity_poly.entity_id
_entity_poly.type
_entity_poly.pdbx_seq_one_letter_code
_entity_poly.pdbx_strand_id
1 'polypeptide(L)'
;MEITLKNFRCWEQKTIHLAPEGITLLSGPSGVGKSSILEAILFAVTGKGRNIIMQGKSGCSVKFVLNDGTVITRRKRPNIVTLKIAGGKMYEDDAAEGIIREKFTTNFETLGYLGQNGKNTSFVLKGPADKLAFIEQLAFNSINIVELKNKAYELYKNEDNMFTTSTTKEDVLIQQVDECNDISKISFPIKTDGSKESHVSVETKMKDNLVKVSDDIDKVKKKIECFTTMLRKYEHLNDKITNIIKLENNSKKEIKEVEENLSLIDEKVDDELENTKKQLENMRRQRKAIELNNKINENKENLTKLKENEISEMRTKYENIDTWNNGTMEETERDIEEIETEREGILDTLKIQTKLEKLSFDPEILIKKELTRKKNEE
;
A
#
# COMPACT_ATOMS: atom_id res chain seq x y z
N MET A 1 -6.31 -8.80 -22.86
CA MET A 1 -7.44 -9.36 -22.07
C MET A 1 -8.39 -10.14 -22.98
N GLU A 2 -9.19 -11.06 -22.44
CA GLU A 2 -10.18 -11.82 -23.20
C GLU A 2 -11.50 -11.94 -22.42
N ILE A 3 -12.63 -11.81 -23.12
CA ILE A 3 -13.95 -12.12 -22.56
C ILE A 3 -14.68 -13.15 -23.41
N THR A 4 -15.14 -14.22 -22.78
CA THR A 4 -15.97 -15.26 -23.38
C THR A 4 -17.36 -15.25 -22.77
N LEU A 5 -18.38 -15.17 -23.62
CA LEU A 5 -19.80 -15.08 -23.31
C LEU A 5 -20.49 -16.36 -23.75
N LYS A 6 -21.36 -16.91 -22.89
CA LYS A 6 -22.24 -18.03 -23.24
C LYS A 6 -23.66 -17.77 -22.73
N ASN A 7 -24.64 -17.79 -23.63
CA ASN A 7 -26.05 -17.48 -23.39
C ASN A 7 -26.23 -16.13 -22.64
N PHE A 8 -25.41 -15.13 -22.95
CA PHE A 8 -25.42 -13.83 -22.28
C PHE A 8 -26.10 -12.79 -23.17
N ARG A 9 -27.29 -12.34 -22.80
CA ARG A 9 -28.14 -11.43 -23.59
C ARG A 9 -28.33 -11.89 -25.03
N CYS A 10 -27.78 -11.19 -26.01
CA CYS A 10 -27.88 -11.54 -27.43
C CYS A 10 -26.79 -12.51 -27.90
N TRP A 11 -25.85 -12.90 -27.03
CA TRP A 11 -24.72 -13.75 -27.38
C TRP A 11 -24.94 -15.20 -26.92
N GLU A 12 -25.15 -16.11 -27.88
CA GLU A 12 -25.21 -17.55 -27.58
C GLU A 12 -23.81 -18.09 -27.22
N GLN A 13 -22.81 -17.80 -28.04
CA GLN A 13 -21.41 -18.04 -27.74
C GLN A 13 -20.53 -17.03 -28.48
N LYS A 14 -19.70 -16.28 -27.75
CA LYS A 14 -18.80 -15.31 -28.34
C LYS A 14 -17.56 -15.11 -27.48
N THR A 15 -16.39 -15.15 -28.12
CA THR A 15 -15.11 -14.76 -27.51
C THR A 15 -14.63 -13.48 -28.17
N ILE A 16 -14.17 -12.54 -27.35
CA ILE A 16 -13.70 -11.22 -27.76
C ILE A 16 -12.35 -10.99 -27.09
N HIS A 17 -11.35 -10.67 -27.90
CA HIS A 17 -10.03 -10.27 -27.43
C HIS A 17 -9.99 -8.75 -27.36
N LEU A 18 -9.62 -8.23 -26.20
CA LEU A 18 -9.39 -6.81 -25.97
C LEU A 18 -7.88 -6.60 -25.90
N ALA A 19 -7.41 -5.49 -26.49
CA ALA A 19 -6.00 -5.15 -26.47
C ALA A 19 -5.48 -5.12 -25.01
N PRO A 20 -4.29 -5.66 -24.74
CA PRO A 20 -3.73 -5.65 -23.39
C PRO A 20 -3.45 -4.21 -22.92
N GLU A 21 -3.13 -3.32 -23.85
CA GLU A 21 -2.80 -1.92 -23.58
C GLU A 21 -3.52 -0.97 -24.55
N GLY A 22 -3.65 0.29 -24.15
CA GLY A 22 -4.25 1.35 -24.96
C GLY A 22 -5.78 1.36 -24.95
N ILE A 23 -6.36 1.85 -26.04
CA ILE A 23 -7.79 2.10 -26.17
C ILE A 23 -8.39 1.11 -27.17
N THR A 24 -9.39 0.34 -26.75
CA THR A 24 -10.15 -0.56 -27.63
C THR A 24 -11.50 0.06 -28.00
N LEU A 25 -11.73 0.28 -29.30
CA LEU A 25 -13.02 0.77 -29.81
C LEU A 25 -13.95 -0.39 -30.15
N LEU A 26 -15.15 -0.41 -29.54
CA LEU A 26 -16.24 -1.32 -29.92
C LEU A 26 -17.20 -0.60 -30.88
N SER A 27 -17.13 -0.90 -32.17
CA SER A 27 -17.99 -0.31 -33.21
C SER A 27 -18.96 -1.34 -33.80
N GLY A 28 -20.10 -0.86 -34.29
CA GLY A 28 -21.13 -1.68 -34.94
C GLY A 28 -22.52 -1.03 -34.91
N PRO A 29 -23.52 -1.62 -35.59
CA PRO A 29 -24.89 -1.10 -35.61
C PRO A 29 -25.55 -1.10 -34.22
N SER A 30 -26.63 -0.32 -34.06
CA SER A 30 -27.42 -0.34 -32.83
C SER A 30 -28.04 -1.71 -32.61
N GLY A 31 -28.14 -2.15 -31.35
CA GLY A 31 -28.73 -3.45 -31.00
C GLY A 31 -27.82 -4.68 -31.20
N VAL A 32 -26.63 -4.54 -31.81
CA VAL A 32 -25.70 -5.67 -32.04
C VAL A 32 -25.07 -6.26 -30.77
N GLY A 33 -25.29 -5.64 -29.60
CA GLY A 33 -24.78 -6.14 -28.32
C GLY A 33 -23.50 -5.50 -27.81
N LYS A 34 -23.10 -4.32 -28.31
CA LYS A 34 -21.92 -3.57 -27.81
C LYS A 34 -21.99 -3.34 -26.30
N SER A 35 -23.09 -2.77 -25.83
CA SER A 35 -23.31 -2.52 -24.40
C SER A 35 -23.35 -3.83 -23.59
N SER A 36 -23.81 -4.92 -24.21
CA SER A 36 -23.84 -6.26 -23.58
C SER A 36 -22.46 -6.84 -23.33
N ILE A 37 -21.45 -6.48 -24.12
CA ILE A 37 -20.06 -6.87 -23.87
C ILE A 37 -19.55 -6.18 -22.61
N LEU A 38 -19.79 -4.88 -22.47
CA LEU A 38 -19.36 -4.11 -21.30
C LEU A 38 -20.10 -4.54 -20.02
N GLU A 39 -21.40 -4.82 -20.13
CA GLU A 39 -22.19 -5.35 -19.01
C GLU A 39 -21.77 -6.77 -18.61
N ALA A 40 -21.21 -7.56 -19.52
CA ALA A 40 -20.64 -8.85 -19.18
C ALA A 40 -19.36 -8.72 -18.35
N ILE A 41 -18.50 -7.72 -18.64
CA ILE A 41 -17.34 -7.39 -17.80
C ILE A 41 -17.82 -6.97 -16.41
N LEU A 42 -18.81 -6.07 -16.34
CA LEU A 42 -19.41 -5.64 -15.07
C LEU A 42 -19.97 -6.84 -14.28
N PHE A 43 -20.68 -7.75 -14.95
CA PHE A 43 -21.21 -8.97 -14.34
C PHE A 43 -20.10 -9.90 -13.86
N ALA A 44 -19.03 -10.10 -14.64
CA ALA A 44 -17.90 -10.94 -14.24
C ALA A 44 -17.22 -10.42 -12.97
N VAL A 45 -17.04 -9.11 -12.85
CA VAL A 45 -16.43 -8.49 -11.67
C VAL A 45 -17.38 -8.46 -10.47
N THR A 46 -18.60 -7.94 -10.65
CA THR A 46 -19.49 -7.60 -9.52
C THR A 46 -20.56 -8.66 -9.20
N GLY A 47 -20.81 -9.60 -10.12
CA GLY A 47 -21.94 -10.53 -10.05
C GLY A 47 -23.32 -9.88 -10.26
N LYS A 48 -23.39 -8.54 -10.42
CA LYS A 48 -24.63 -7.79 -10.61
C LYS A 48 -25.01 -7.72 -12.08
N GLY A 49 -26.32 -7.72 -12.35
CA GLY A 49 -26.85 -7.56 -13.70
C GLY A 49 -28.33 -7.91 -13.79
N ARG A 50 -29.09 -7.10 -14.53
CA ARG A 50 -30.51 -7.34 -14.84
C ARG A 50 -30.63 -8.02 -16.20
N ASN A 51 -31.54 -9.00 -16.30
CA ASN A 51 -31.89 -9.69 -17.55
C ASN A 51 -30.66 -10.14 -18.37
N ILE A 52 -29.67 -10.73 -17.69
CA ILE A 52 -28.40 -11.13 -18.31
C ILE A 52 -28.46 -12.46 -19.05
N ILE A 53 -29.43 -13.33 -18.72
CA ILE A 53 -29.61 -14.62 -19.39
C ILE A 53 -30.31 -14.38 -20.73
N MET A 54 -29.78 -14.97 -21.79
CA MET A 54 -30.40 -14.98 -23.12
C MET A 54 -31.81 -15.57 -23.07
N GLN A 55 -32.75 -14.93 -23.78
CA GLN A 55 -34.13 -15.39 -23.84
C GLN A 55 -34.22 -16.84 -24.36
N GLY A 56 -34.99 -17.68 -23.69
CA GLY A 56 -35.13 -19.11 -24.02
C GLY A 56 -34.02 -20.01 -23.46
N LYS A 57 -33.01 -19.47 -22.76
CA LYS A 57 -31.97 -20.27 -22.10
C LYS A 57 -32.18 -20.27 -20.57
N SER A 58 -31.73 -21.35 -19.92
CA SER A 58 -31.92 -21.55 -18.47
C SER A 58 -30.82 -20.91 -17.61
N GLY A 59 -29.66 -20.63 -18.19
CA GLY A 59 -28.51 -20.03 -17.50
C GLY A 59 -27.48 -19.45 -18.47
N CYS A 60 -26.54 -18.67 -17.93
CA CYS A 60 -25.49 -18.01 -18.69
C CYS A 60 -24.14 -18.12 -17.97
N SER A 61 -23.04 -17.97 -18.72
CA SER A 61 -21.70 -17.88 -18.13
C SER A 61 -20.87 -16.82 -18.82
N VAL A 62 -20.06 -16.12 -18.04
CA VAL A 62 -19.05 -15.17 -18.50
C VAL A 62 -17.71 -15.59 -17.95
N LYS A 63 -16.72 -15.72 -18.83
CA LYS A 63 -15.31 -15.94 -18.47
C LYS A 63 -14.52 -14.71 -18.88
N PHE A 64 -13.80 -14.12 -17.95
CA PHE A 64 -13.01 -12.92 -18.15
C PHE A 64 -11.55 -13.19 -17.76
N VAL A 65 -10.64 -13.03 -18.71
CA VAL A 65 -9.21 -13.26 -18.58
C VAL A 65 -8.49 -11.91 -18.59
N LEU A 66 -7.82 -11.62 -17.49
CA LEU A 66 -7.02 -10.42 -17.29
C LEU A 66 -5.61 -10.59 -17.85
N ASN A 67 -4.91 -9.48 -18.05
CA ASN A 67 -3.55 -9.48 -18.62
C ASN A 67 -2.54 -10.20 -17.74
N ASP A 68 -2.75 -10.20 -16.42
CA ASP A 68 -1.88 -10.88 -15.47
C ASP A 68 -2.15 -12.40 -15.37
N GLY A 69 -2.95 -12.96 -16.29
CA GLY A 69 -3.30 -14.38 -16.30
C GLY A 69 -4.41 -14.78 -15.32
N THR A 70 -4.98 -13.82 -14.57
CA THR A 70 -6.13 -14.09 -13.70
C THR A 70 -7.38 -14.39 -14.53
N VAL A 71 -8.08 -15.48 -14.22
CA VAL A 71 -9.32 -15.89 -14.90
C VAL A 71 -10.48 -15.86 -13.93
N ILE A 72 -11.48 -15.02 -14.20
CA ILE A 72 -12.74 -14.94 -13.47
C ILE A 72 -13.80 -15.65 -14.30
N THR A 73 -14.46 -16.66 -13.76
CA THR A 73 -15.62 -17.29 -14.39
C THR A 73 -16.83 -17.14 -13.49
N ARG A 74 -17.89 -16.51 -14.00
CA ARG A 74 -19.18 -16.44 -13.32
C ARG A 74 -20.26 -17.14 -14.11
N ARG A 75 -21.07 -17.95 -13.43
CA ARG A 75 -22.25 -18.61 -13.97
C ARG A 75 -23.49 -18.13 -13.25
N LYS A 76 -24.57 -17.90 -13.99
CA LYS A 76 -25.91 -17.65 -13.47
C LYS A 76 -26.73 -18.90 -13.72
N ARG A 77 -27.28 -19.50 -12.65
CA ARG A 77 -28.06 -20.74 -12.65
C ARG A 77 -27.28 -21.98 -13.15
N PRO A 78 -26.58 -22.71 -12.24
CA PRO A 78 -26.35 -22.39 -10.84
C PRO A 78 -25.49 -21.13 -10.67
N ASN A 79 -25.67 -20.42 -9.56
CA ASN A 79 -24.89 -19.23 -9.24
C ASN A 79 -23.54 -19.68 -8.69
N ILE A 80 -22.49 -19.59 -9.50
CA ILE A 80 -21.14 -20.05 -9.15
C ILE A 80 -20.14 -18.99 -9.62
N VAL A 81 -19.18 -18.65 -8.78
CA VAL A 81 -18.01 -17.87 -9.17
C VAL A 81 -16.74 -18.67 -8.94
N THR A 82 -15.86 -18.71 -9.93
CA THR A 82 -14.53 -19.31 -9.81
C THR A 82 -13.46 -18.32 -10.24
N LEU A 83 -12.36 -18.31 -9.51
CA LEU A 83 -11.21 -17.45 -9.73
C LEU A 83 -9.95 -18.30 -9.85
N LYS A 84 -9.24 -18.18 -10.97
CA LYS A 84 -7.91 -18.76 -11.16
C LYS A 84 -6.88 -17.65 -11.11
N ILE A 85 -5.92 -17.71 -10.19
CA ILE A 85 -4.80 -16.75 -10.13
C ILE A 85 -3.62 -17.29 -10.93
N ALA A 86 -2.76 -16.40 -11.43
CA ALA A 86 -1.45 -16.77 -11.98
C ALA A 86 -0.67 -17.61 -10.95
N GLY A 87 -0.29 -18.82 -11.35
CA GLY A 87 0.27 -19.85 -10.43
C GLY A 87 -0.69 -21.01 -10.13
N GLY A 88 -1.91 -20.99 -10.66
CA GLY A 88 -2.80 -22.16 -10.74
C GLY A 88 -3.71 -22.38 -9.54
N LYS A 89 -3.60 -21.57 -8.48
CA LYS A 89 -4.55 -21.62 -7.36
C LYS A 89 -5.95 -21.22 -7.83
N MET A 90 -6.92 -22.08 -7.50
CA MET A 90 -8.33 -21.92 -7.80
C MET A 90 -9.09 -21.61 -6.51
N TYR A 91 -9.95 -20.60 -6.57
CA TYR A 91 -10.88 -20.24 -5.51
C TYR A 91 -12.30 -20.30 -6.04
N GLU A 92 -13.25 -20.65 -5.18
CA GLU A 92 -14.67 -20.73 -5.50
C GLU A 92 -15.49 -19.85 -4.54
N ASP A 93 -16.63 -19.39 -5.03
CA ASP A 93 -17.67 -18.66 -4.30
C ASP A 93 -17.14 -17.54 -3.39
N ASP A 94 -17.38 -17.59 -2.08
CA ASP A 94 -17.07 -16.49 -1.16
C ASP A 94 -15.58 -16.12 -1.13
N ALA A 95 -14.69 -17.12 -1.24
CA ALA A 95 -13.26 -16.89 -1.30
C ALA A 95 -12.85 -16.18 -2.60
N ALA A 96 -13.44 -16.59 -3.74
CA ALA A 96 -13.23 -15.93 -5.01
C ALA A 96 -13.77 -14.50 -5.00
N GLU A 97 -14.96 -14.29 -4.42
CA GLU A 97 -15.61 -12.99 -4.30
C GLU A 97 -14.79 -12.00 -3.45
N GLY A 98 -14.22 -12.47 -2.34
CA GLY A 98 -13.33 -11.66 -1.49
C GLY A 98 -12.12 -11.13 -2.26
N ILE A 99 -11.42 -12.02 -2.97
CA ILE A 99 -10.23 -11.66 -3.76
C ILE A 99 -10.60 -10.74 -4.94
N ILE A 100 -11.74 -10.98 -5.59
CA ILE A 100 -12.22 -10.10 -6.67
C ILE A 100 -12.51 -8.69 -6.13
N ARG A 101 -13.13 -8.56 -4.96
CA ARG A 101 -13.43 -7.26 -4.33
C ARG A 101 -12.17 -6.53 -3.89
N GLU A 102 -11.18 -7.26 -3.38
CA GLU A 102 -9.88 -6.68 -3.06
C GLU A 102 -9.22 -6.08 -4.31
N LYS A 103 -9.29 -6.78 -5.44
CA LYS A 103 -8.67 -6.36 -6.70
C LYS A 103 -9.39 -5.22 -7.41
N PHE A 104 -10.72 -5.27 -7.49
CA PHE A 104 -11.53 -4.31 -8.28
C PHE A 104 -12.23 -3.25 -7.44
N THR A 105 -12.14 -3.34 -6.11
CA THR A 105 -12.92 -2.59 -5.12
C THR A 105 -14.42 -2.93 -5.12
N THR A 106 -15.08 -2.68 -4.00
CA THR A 106 -16.55 -2.82 -3.86
C THR A 106 -17.32 -1.84 -4.75
N ASN A 107 -16.67 -0.73 -5.15
CA ASN A 107 -17.28 0.38 -5.87
C ASN A 107 -16.98 0.38 -7.38
N PHE A 108 -16.57 -0.76 -7.94
CA PHE A 108 -16.24 -0.89 -9.37
C PHE A 108 -17.36 -0.40 -10.30
N GLU A 109 -18.62 -0.64 -9.95
CA GLU A 109 -19.80 -0.17 -10.71
C GLU A 109 -19.87 1.35 -10.86
N THR A 110 -19.30 2.10 -9.90
CA THR A 110 -19.31 3.57 -9.86
C THR A 110 -18.07 4.17 -10.50
N LEU A 111 -16.91 3.51 -10.36
CA LEU A 111 -15.59 4.01 -10.77
C LEU A 111 -15.11 3.45 -12.12
N GLY A 112 -15.26 2.14 -12.32
CA GLY A 112 -14.69 1.41 -13.45
C GLY A 112 -15.65 1.19 -14.62
N TYR A 113 -16.91 1.61 -14.49
CA TYR A 113 -17.93 1.42 -15.52
C TYR A 113 -18.79 2.68 -15.72
N LEU A 114 -18.89 3.13 -16.97
CA LEU A 114 -19.77 4.23 -17.38
C LEU A 114 -20.87 3.70 -18.30
N GLY A 115 -22.07 3.54 -17.77
CA GLY A 115 -23.23 3.06 -18.54
C GLY A 115 -23.77 4.11 -19.52
N GLN A 116 -24.31 3.64 -20.65
CA GLN A 116 -24.75 4.45 -21.80
C GLN A 116 -25.75 5.57 -21.46
N ASN A 117 -26.60 5.39 -20.44
CA ASN A 117 -27.62 6.36 -20.04
C ASN A 117 -27.48 6.87 -18.60
N GLY A 118 -26.33 6.64 -17.94
CA GLY A 118 -25.84 7.46 -16.85
C GLY A 118 -26.70 7.72 -15.59
N LYS A 119 -27.90 7.16 -15.47
CA LYS A 119 -28.79 7.46 -14.33
C LYS A 119 -28.28 6.73 -13.08
N ASN A 120 -27.65 7.50 -12.21
CA ASN A 120 -27.34 7.27 -10.78
C ASN A 120 -26.15 6.37 -10.42
N THR A 121 -25.54 5.64 -11.36
CA THR A 121 -24.42 4.74 -11.01
C THR A 121 -23.04 5.41 -11.13
N SER A 122 -22.78 6.21 -12.18
CA SER A 122 -21.46 6.82 -12.38
C SER A 122 -21.21 8.02 -11.48
N PHE A 123 -20.00 8.10 -10.92
CA PHE A 123 -19.54 9.23 -10.09
C PHE A 123 -19.72 10.59 -10.79
N VAL A 124 -19.43 10.68 -12.09
CA VAL A 124 -19.48 11.95 -12.85
C VAL A 124 -20.88 12.58 -12.83
N LEU A 125 -21.91 11.73 -12.85
CA LEU A 125 -23.31 12.13 -12.99
C LEU A 125 -24.05 12.22 -11.65
N LYS A 126 -23.38 11.92 -10.53
CA LYS A 126 -23.93 12.12 -9.18
C LYS A 126 -24.05 13.61 -8.84
N GLY A 127 -25.03 13.96 -8.00
CA GLY A 127 -25.17 15.32 -7.47
C GLY A 127 -24.01 15.68 -6.53
N PRO A 128 -23.79 16.97 -6.21
CA PRO A 128 -22.68 17.41 -5.34
C PRO A 128 -22.67 16.70 -3.97
N ALA A 129 -23.84 16.55 -3.34
CA ALA A 129 -23.98 15.85 -2.06
C ALA A 129 -23.59 14.37 -2.17
N ASP A 130 -24.07 13.67 -3.20
CA ASP A 130 -23.74 12.26 -3.45
C ASP A 130 -22.26 12.06 -3.82
N LYS A 131 -21.66 13.02 -4.52
CA LYS A 131 -20.22 13.02 -4.83
C LYS A 131 -19.39 13.17 -3.55
N LEU A 132 -19.76 14.10 -2.67
CA LEU A 132 -19.11 14.28 -1.39
C LEU A 132 -19.22 13.03 -0.53
N ALA A 133 -20.44 12.48 -0.37
CA ALA A 133 -20.65 11.24 0.38
C ALA A 133 -19.84 10.07 -0.19
N PHE A 134 -19.74 9.97 -1.52
CA PHE A 134 -18.94 8.94 -2.17
C PHE A 134 -17.43 9.14 -1.97
N ILE A 135 -16.92 10.38 -2.05
CA ILE A 135 -15.52 10.70 -1.75
C ILE A 135 -15.22 10.42 -0.28
N GLU A 136 -16.11 10.80 0.64
CA GLU A 136 -15.99 10.50 2.06
C GLU A 136 -15.88 8.99 2.29
N GLN A 137 -16.75 8.19 1.66
CA GLN A 137 -16.67 6.73 1.75
C GLN A 137 -15.34 6.20 1.21
N LEU A 138 -14.87 6.71 0.07
CA LEU A 138 -13.66 6.24 -0.59
C LEU A 138 -12.38 6.61 0.19
N ALA A 139 -12.31 7.84 0.71
CA ALA A 139 -11.18 8.35 1.47
C ALA A 139 -11.10 7.78 2.90
N PHE A 140 -12.25 7.49 3.51
CA PHE A 140 -12.34 7.09 4.92
C PHE A 140 -12.96 5.69 5.10
N ASN A 141 -12.70 4.74 4.20
CA ASN A 141 -13.22 3.36 4.31
C ASN A 141 -12.93 2.68 5.67
N SER A 142 -11.88 3.09 6.38
CA SER A 142 -11.49 2.56 7.70
C SER A 142 -12.06 3.34 8.89
N ILE A 143 -12.66 4.51 8.66
CA ILE A 143 -13.10 5.43 9.70
C ILE A 143 -14.57 5.76 9.50
N ASN A 144 -15.41 5.36 10.45
CA ASN A 144 -16.82 5.69 10.42
C ASN A 144 -17.04 7.16 10.83
N ILE A 145 -16.97 8.07 9.86
CA ILE A 145 -17.15 9.53 10.08
C ILE A 145 -18.51 9.83 10.71
N VAL A 146 -19.56 9.08 10.35
CA VAL A 146 -20.90 9.26 10.90
C VAL A 146 -20.90 9.00 12.40
N GLU A 147 -20.24 7.93 12.82
CA GLU A 147 -20.10 7.59 14.24
C GLU A 147 -19.27 8.63 15.00
N LEU A 148 -18.19 9.15 14.40
CA LEU A 148 -17.41 10.24 14.98
C LEU A 148 -18.24 11.53 15.13
N LYS A 149 -19.04 11.89 14.11
CA LYS A 149 -19.96 13.05 14.17
C LYS A 149 -20.98 12.88 15.28
N ASN A 150 -21.57 11.68 15.40
CA ASN A 150 -22.54 11.39 16.46
C ASN A 150 -21.90 11.47 17.85
N LYS A 151 -20.71 10.90 18.03
CA LYS A 151 -19.98 10.94 19.30
C LYS A 151 -19.59 12.38 19.68
N ALA A 152 -19.13 13.18 18.72
CA ALA A 152 -18.84 14.58 18.94
C ALA A 152 -20.09 15.37 19.35
N TYR A 153 -21.23 15.10 18.70
CA TYR A 153 -22.51 15.72 19.02
C TYR A 153 -23.00 15.33 20.43
N GLU A 154 -22.87 14.06 20.83
CA GLU A 154 -23.22 13.61 22.18
C GLU A 154 -22.34 14.26 23.26
N LEU A 155 -21.03 14.38 23.02
CA LEU A 155 -20.12 15.07 23.93
C LEU A 155 -20.49 16.54 24.08
N TYR A 156 -20.71 17.24 22.95
CA TYR A 156 -21.15 18.62 22.95
C TYR A 156 -22.47 18.80 23.72
N LYS A 157 -23.47 17.95 23.47
CA LYS A 157 -24.77 18.00 24.15
C LYS A 157 -24.64 17.76 25.65
N ASN A 158 -23.77 16.84 26.08
CA ASN A 158 -23.53 16.58 27.49
C ASN A 158 -22.84 17.76 28.19
N GLU A 159 -21.85 18.38 27.53
CA GLU A 159 -21.19 19.59 28.06
C GLU A 159 -22.14 20.78 28.13
N ASP A 160 -22.97 20.99 27.10
CA ASP A 160 -23.97 22.07 27.08
C ASP A 160 -25.01 21.90 28.19
N ASN A 161 -25.49 20.67 28.42
CA ASN A 161 -26.37 20.35 29.55
C ASN A 161 -25.70 20.61 30.91
N MET A 162 -24.42 20.24 31.06
CA MET A 162 -23.64 20.49 32.28
C MET A 162 -23.43 21.99 32.52
N PHE A 163 -23.13 22.74 31.46
CA PHE A 163 -22.95 24.18 31.50
C PHE A 163 -24.25 24.87 31.91
N THR A 164 -25.35 24.62 31.22
CA THR A 164 -26.69 25.17 31.54
C THR A 164 -27.13 24.82 32.97
N THR A 165 -26.88 23.59 33.42
CA THR A 165 -27.17 23.18 34.82
C THR A 165 -26.32 23.94 35.84
N SER A 166 -25.08 24.28 35.49
CA SER A 166 -24.18 25.02 36.39
C SER A 166 -24.53 26.50 36.43
N THR A 167 -24.82 27.11 35.27
CA THR A 167 -25.28 28.50 35.17
C THR A 167 -26.60 28.70 35.92
N THR A 168 -27.57 27.80 35.75
CA THR A 168 -28.84 27.89 36.50
C THR A 168 -28.65 27.77 38.01
N LYS A 169 -27.70 26.95 38.48
CA LYS A 169 -27.36 26.90 39.92
C LYS A 169 -26.71 28.20 40.39
N GLU A 170 -25.84 28.78 39.58
CA GLU A 170 -25.20 30.07 39.87
C GLU A 170 -26.25 31.18 40.01
N ASP A 171 -27.19 31.27 39.06
CA ASP A 171 -28.28 32.24 39.09
C ASP A 171 -29.15 32.09 40.34
N VAL A 172 -29.51 30.87 40.72
CA VAL A 172 -30.28 30.59 41.94
C VAL A 172 -29.51 31.01 43.20
N LEU A 173 -28.20 30.75 43.25
CA LEU A 173 -27.38 31.15 44.39
C LEU A 173 -27.25 32.67 44.49
N ILE A 174 -27.08 33.36 43.36
CA ILE A 174 -27.07 34.82 43.32
C ILE A 174 -28.40 35.36 43.85
N GLN A 175 -29.52 34.83 43.38
CA GLN A 175 -30.84 35.23 43.87
C GLN A 175 -31.01 35.00 45.37
N GLN A 176 -30.53 33.87 45.90
CA GLN A 176 -30.56 33.59 47.35
C GLN A 176 -29.70 34.56 48.15
N VAL A 177 -28.57 34.99 47.61
CA VAL A 177 -27.70 36.00 48.22
C VAL A 177 -28.38 37.37 48.21
N ASP A 178 -29.03 37.74 47.10
CA ASP A 178 -29.77 39.00 46.97
C ASP A 178 -31.00 39.05 47.90
N GLU A 179 -31.66 37.90 48.12
CA GLU A 179 -32.79 37.76 49.06
C GLU A 179 -32.34 37.75 50.53
N CYS A 180 -31.05 37.49 50.81
CA CYS A 180 -30.50 37.62 52.15
C CYS A 180 -30.33 39.11 52.50
N ASN A 181 -31.38 39.70 53.09
CA ASN A 181 -31.30 41.04 53.67
C ASN A 181 -30.12 41.16 54.65
N ASP A 182 -29.44 42.31 54.61
CA ASP A 182 -28.33 42.66 55.50
C ASP A 182 -28.64 42.26 56.95
N ILE A 183 -27.84 41.32 57.47
CA ILE A 183 -27.96 40.84 58.84
C ILE A 183 -27.83 42.05 59.77
N SER A 184 -28.93 42.44 60.40
CA SER A 184 -28.92 43.55 61.35
C SER A 184 -27.92 43.25 62.47
N LYS A 185 -26.93 44.11 62.65
CA LYS A 185 -25.96 44.01 63.75
C LYS A 185 -26.73 44.01 65.08
N ILE A 186 -26.75 42.86 65.74
CA ILE A 186 -27.33 42.74 67.08
C ILE A 186 -26.44 43.52 68.05
N SER A 187 -27.00 44.54 68.70
CA SER A 187 -26.27 45.30 69.73
C SER A 187 -26.24 44.51 71.03
N PHE A 188 -25.04 44.11 71.46
CA PHE A 188 -24.83 43.53 72.77
C PHE A 188 -24.83 44.62 73.87
N PRO A 189 -25.31 44.32 75.10
CA PRO A 189 -25.74 43.01 75.59
C PRO A 189 -27.24 42.70 75.36
N ILE A 190 -27.53 41.46 74.93
CA ILE A 190 -28.90 40.93 74.82
C ILE A 190 -29.39 40.61 76.25
N LYS A 191 -30.40 41.33 76.75
CA LYS A 191 -31.05 40.99 78.03
C LYS A 191 -31.73 39.63 77.88
N THR A 192 -31.28 38.66 78.67
CA THR A 192 -31.82 37.29 78.69
C THR A 192 -32.16 36.93 80.14
N ASP A 193 -33.38 36.45 80.39
CA ASP A 193 -33.87 36.01 81.71
C ASP A 193 -33.40 34.58 82.05
N GLY A 194 -32.09 34.35 82.00
CA GLY A 194 -31.48 33.03 82.21
C GLY A 194 -30.63 32.95 83.49
N SER A 195 -30.65 31.80 84.16
CA SER A 195 -29.71 31.50 85.26
C SER A 195 -28.27 31.45 84.74
N LYS A 196 -27.27 31.78 85.59
CA LYS A 196 -25.83 31.84 85.23
C LYS A 196 -25.29 30.61 84.48
N GLU A 197 -25.85 29.42 84.70
CA GLU A 197 -25.46 28.17 84.01
C GLU A 197 -25.91 28.12 82.55
N SER A 198 -27.06 28.72 82.22
CA SER A 198 -27.55 28.79 80.84
C SER A 198 -26.67 29.69 79.96
N HIS A 199 -26.11 30.76 80.52
CA HIS A 199 -25.18 31.66 79.85
C HIS A 199 -23.85 30.98 79.48
N VAL A 200 -23.27 30.19 80.39
CA VAL A 200 -22.01 29.47 80.12
C VAL A 200 -22.20 28.44 79.00
N SER A 201 -23.32 27.71 78.99
CA SER A 201 -23.63 26.74 77.92
C SER A 201 -23.80 27.42 76.55
N VAL A 202 -24.47 28.56 76.48
CA VAL A 202 -24.66 29.31 75.23
C VAL A 202 -23.33 29.89 74.75
N GLU A 203 -22.52 30.45 75.63
CA GLU A 203 -21.21 31.01 75.28
C GLU A 203 -20.24 29.92 74.78
N THR A 204 -20.30 28.72 75.37
CA THR A 204 -19.50 27.57 74.92
C THR A 204 -19.94 27.09 73.54
N LYS A 205 -21.26 26.95 73.30
CA LYS A 205 -21.80 26.60 71.97
C LYS A 205 -21.48 27.66 70.91
N MET A 206 -21.47 28.93 71.29
CA MET A 206 -21.14 30.03 70.38
C MET A 206 -19.65 30.02 70.02
N LYS A 207 -18.76 29.74 70.98
CA LYS A 207 -17.33 29.51 70.72
C LYS A 207 -17.10 28.31 69.81
N ASP A 208 -17.77 27.19 70.06
CA ASP A 208 -17.65 25.99 69.22
C ASP A 208 -18.12 26.23 67.78
N ASN A 209 -19.21 26.99 67.60
CA ASN A 209 -19.70 27.36 66.28
C ASN A 209 -18.76 28.34 65.57
N LEU A 210 -18.16 29.30 66.28
CA LEU A 210 -17.14 30.20 65.71
C LEU A 210 -15.90 29.44 65.26
N VAL A 211 -15.47 28.43 66.01
CA VAL A 211 -14.36 27.55 65.62
C VAL A 211 -14.71 26.79 64.33
N LYS A 212 -15.91 26.21 64.24
CA LYS A 212 -16.35 25.51 63.01
C LYS A 212 -16.40 26.43 61.79
N VAL A 213 -16.92 27.65 61.95
CA VAL A 213 -16.95 28.65 60.86
C VAL A 213 -15.54 29.05 60.45
N SER A 214 -14.62 29.20 61.41
CA SER A 214 -13.21 29.46 61.11
C SER A 214 -12.57 28.30 60.31
N ASP A 215 -12.83 27.05 60.72
CA ASP A 215 -12.34 25.87 60.01
C ASP A 215 -12.88 25.77 58.58
N ASP A 216 -14.15 26.12 58.37
CA ASP A 216 -14.76 26.12 57.05
C ASP A 216 -14.23 27.25 56.16
N ILE A 217 -13.97 28.44 56.71
CA ILE A 217 -13.28 29.53 56.02
C ILE A 217 -11.89 29.08 55.55
N ASP A 218 -11.13 28.37 56.39
CA ASP A 218 -9.80 27.89 56.03
C ASP A 218 -9.84 26.79 54.96
N LYS A 219 -10.86 25.93 54.97
CA LYS A 219 -11.09 24.97 53.86
C LYS A 219 -11.38 25.69 52.54
N VAL A 220 -12.19 26.75 52.57
CA VAL A 220 -12.50 27.54 51.38
C VAL A 220 -11.25 28.27 50.86
N LYS A 221 -10.45 28.88 51.75
CA LYS A 221 -9.17 29.51 51.35
C LYS A 221 -8.23 28.52 50.66
N LYS A 222 -8.07 27.31 51.20
CA LYS A 222 -7.26 26.26 50.57
C LYS A 222 -7.77 25.88 49.18
N LYS A 223 -9.09 25.83 48.98
CA LYS A 223 -9.68 25.61 47.65
C LYS A 223 -9.39 26.75 46.69
N ILE A 224 -9.48 28.01 47.13
CA ILE A 224 -9.15 29.20 46.33
C ILE A 224 -7.66 29.16 45.92
N GLU A 225 -6.76 28.83 46.84
CA GLU A 225 -5.33 28.63 46.51
C GLU A 225 -5.13 27.51 45.47
N CYS A 226 -5.87 26.41 45.60
CA CYS A 226 -5.81 25.33 44.62
C CYS A 226 -6.28 25.80 43.23
N PHE A 227 -7.42 26.49 43.13
CA PHE A 227 -7.93 27.00 41.86
C PHE A 227 -7.04 28.07 41.23
N THR A 228 -6.45 28.96 42.03
CA THR A 228 -5.50 29.96 41.52
C THR A 228 -4.23 29.32 40.96
N THR A 229 -3.74 28.22 41.55
CA THR A 229 -2.62 27.45 40.95
C THR A 229 -3.02 26.75 39.64
N MET A 230 -4.26 26.26 39.53
CA MET A 230 -4.76 25.68 38.26
C MET A 230 -4.89 26.75 37.17
N LEU A 231 -5.41 27.94 37.49
CA LEU A 231 -5.51 29.06 36.56
C LEU A 231 -4.14 29.43 35.97
N ARG A 232 -3.11 29.54 36.82
CA ARG A 232 -1.72 29.79 36.36
C ARG A 232 -1.20 28.70 35.41
N LYS A 233 -1.55 27.43 35.64
CA LYS A 233 -1.19 26.34 34.72
C LYS A 233 -1.90 26.48 33.38
N TYR A 234 -3.17 26.89 33.39
CA TYR A 234 -3.96 27.11 32.18
C TYR A 234 -3.40 28.27 31.36
N GLU A 235 -3.04 29.39 32.01
CA GLU A 235 -2.37 30.54 31.37
C GLU A 235 -1.07 30.09 30.69
N HIS A 236 -0.22 29.33 31.40
CA HIS A 236 1.02 28.81 30.83
C HIS A 236 0.80 27.87 29.63
N LEU A 237 -0.26 27.06 29.65
CA LEU A 237 -0.63 26.24 28.50
C LEU A 237 -1.10 27.09 27.32
N ASN A 238 -1.84 28.16 27.57
CA ASN A 238 -2.31 29.07 26.54
C ASN A 238 -1.13 29.80 25.87
N ASP A 239 -0.12 30.21 26.65
CA ASP A 239 1.14 30.76 26.11
C ASP A 239 1.88 29.76 25.22
N LYS A 240 1.89 28.47 25.57
CA LYS A 240 2.46 27.43 24.70
C LYS A 240 1.69 27.28 23.40
N ILE A 241 0.36 27.28 23.45
CA ILE A 241 -0.49 27.18 22.27
C ILE A 241 -0.25 28.37 21.33
N THR A 242 -0.21 29.59 21.85
CA THR A 242 0.05 30.78 21.03
C THR A 242 1.44 30.75 20.38
N ASN A 243 2.46 30.22 21.06
CA ASN A 243 3.78 30.03 20.47
C ASN A 243 3.79 28.96 19.37
N ILE A 244 3.06 27.86 19.55
CA ILE A 244 2.91 26.82 18.51
C ILE A 244 2.22 27.40 17.27
N ILE A 245 1.16 28.18 17.44
CA ILE A 245 0.45 28.84 16.32
C ILE A 245 1.39 29.79 15.56
N LYS A 246 2.27 30.52 16.26
CA LYS A 246 3.29 31.37 15.61
C LYS A 246 4.29 30.55 14.80
N LEU A 247 4.76 29.43 15.34
CA LEU A 247 5.68 28.52 14.62
C LEU A 247 5.02 27.92 13.38
N GLU A 248 3.78 27.44 13.50
CA GLU A 248 3.02 26.89 12.38
C GLU A 248 2.84 27.90 11.26
N ASN A 249 2.53 29.16 11.59
CA ASN A 249 2.40 30.23 10.62
C ASN A 249 3.73 30.56 9.92
N ASN A 250 4.86 30.46 10.62
CA ASN A 250 6.18 30.63 10.00
C ASN A 250 6.50 29.49 9.04
N SER A 251 6.31 28.23 9.47
CA SER A 251 6.52 27.06 8.59
C SER A 251 5.60 27.09 7.36
N LYS A 252 4.35 27.56 7.50
CA LYS A 252 3.45 27.76 6.34
C LYS A 252 3.96 28.80 5.35
N LYS A 253 4.63 29.85 5.82
CA LYS A 253 5.26 30.84 4.93
C LYS A 253 6.46 30.24 4.21
N GLU A 254 7.31 29.52 4.92
CA GLU A 254 8.47 28.83 4.34
C GLU A 254 8.05 27.82 3.27
N ILE A 255 6.99 27.04 3.52
CA ILE A 255 6.45 26.10 2.53
C ILE A 255 5.98 26.82 1.26
N LYS A 256 5.25 27.93 1.40
CA LYS A 256 4.80 28.72 0.24
C LYS A 256 5.97 29.27 -0.58
N GLU A 257 7.01 29.76 0.09
CA GLU A 257 8.21 30.25 -0.59
C GLU A 257 8.92 29.12 -1.36
N VAL A 258 8.98 27.92 -0.80
CA VAL A 258 9.53 26.73 -1.49
C VAL A 258 8.65 26.29 -2.67
N GLU A 259 7.32 26.33 -2.52
CA GLU A 259 6.37 26.01 -3.60
C GLU A 259 6.46 27.01 -4.76
N GLU A 260 6.58 28.31 -4.47
CA GLU A 260 6.82 29.34 -5.47
C GLU A 260 8.16 29.10 -6.20
N ASN A 261 9.22 28.77 -5.46
CA ASN A 261 10.51 28.42 -6.05
C ASN A 261 10.47 27.15 -6.91
N LEU A 262 9.70 26.13 -6.51
CA LEU A 262 9.48 24.91 -7.30
C LEU A 262 8.74 25.21 -8.61
N SER A 263 7.77 26.13 -8.58
CA SER A 263 7.04 26.53 -9.79
C SER A 263 7.91 27.28 -10.82
N LEU A 264 9.06 27.80 -10.39
CA LEU A 264 10.05 28.47 -11.24
C LEU A 264 11.10 27.51 -11.81
N ILE A 265 11.11 26.23 -11.41
CA ILE A 265 12.00 25.22 -11.98
C ILE A 265 11.41 24.80 -13.33
N ASP A 266 12.05 25.27 -14.40
CA ASP A 266 11.66 25.10 -15.80
C ASP A 266 11.62 23.61 -16.20
N GLU A 267 10.63 23.22 -17.00
CA GLU A 267 10.36 21.84 -17.49
C GLU A 267 11.58 21.21 -18.21
N LYS A 268 12.57 22.02 -18.59
CA LYS A 268 13.84 21.62 -19.21
C LYS A 268 14.81 20.90 -18.26
N VAL A 269 14.69 21.09 -16.94
CA VAL A 269 15.58 20.45 -15.96
C VAL A 269 15.33 18.94 -15.90
N ASP A 270 14.08 18.50 -16.11
CA ASP A 270 13.73 17.09 -16.15
C ASP A 270 14.31 16.40 -17.41
N ASP A 271 14.34 17.09 -18.54
CA ASP A 271 14.97 16.60 -19.77
C ASP A 271 16.50 16.46 -19.61
N GLU A 272 17.16 17.41 -18.95
CA GLU A 272 18.60 17.34 -18.64
C GLU A 272 18.92 16.23 -17.63
N LEU A 273 18.06 16.03 -16.62
CA LEU A 273 18.20 14.95 -15.64
C LEU A 273 18.04 13.58 -16.30
N GLU A 274 17.09 13.44 -17.22
CA GLU A 274 16.89 12.19 -17.96
C GLU A 274 18.05 11.89 -18.91
N ASN A 275 18.63 12.93 -19.53
CA ASN A 275 19.79 12.79 -20.40
C ASN A 275 21.05 12.38 -19.63
N THR A 276 21.28 12.97 -18.45
CA THR A 276 22.42 12.60 -17.57
C THR A 276 22.28 11.19 -17.01
N LYS A 277 21.06 10.74 -16.66
CA LYS A 277 20.81 9.33 -16.27
C LYS A 277 21.18 8.35 -17.39
N LYS A 278 20.77 8.63 -18.63
CA LYS A 278 21.11 7.79 -19.80
C LYS A 278 22.62 7.71 -20.03
N GLN A 279 23.33 8.83 -19.89
CA GLN A 279 24.79 8.84 -19.99
C GLN A 279 25.44 7.98 -18.88
N LEU A 280 24.93 8.05 -17.66
CA LEU A 280 25.46 7.30 -16.52
C LEU A 280 25.24 5.79 -16.67
N GLU A 281 24.08 5.37 -17.20
CA GLU A 281 23.85 3.96 -17.55
C GLU A 281 24.83 3.46 -18.62
N ASN A 282 25.07 4.25 -19.66
CA ASN A 282 26.02 3.89 -20.71
C ASN A 282 27.44 3.73 -20.16
N MET A 283 27.88 4.63 -19.27
CA MET A 283 29.19 4.49 -18.61
C MET A 283 29.27 3.24 -17.73
N ARG A 284 28.20 2.88 -17.00
CA ARG A 284 28.15 1.64 -16.21
C ARG A 284 28.27 0.39 -17.10
N ARG A 285 27.58 0.38 -18.25
CA ARG A 285 27.68 -0.72 -19.23
C ARG A 285 29.09 -0.83 -19.80
N GLN A 286 29.71 0.28 -20.17
CA GLN A 286 31.09 0.31 -20.66
C GLN A 286 32.07 -0.21 -19.61
N ARG A 287 31.94 0.22 -18.35
CA ARG A 287 32.79 -0.26 -17.25
C ARG A 287 32.69 -1.77 -17.07
N LYS A 288 31.46 -2.32 -17.12
CA LYS A 288 31.22 -3.76 -17.01
C LYS A 288 31.80 -4.54 -18.20
N ALA A 289 31.72 -3.98 -19.40
CA ALA A 289 32.31 -4.56 -20.60
C ALA A 289 33.85 -4.61 -20.51
N ILE A 290 34.47 -3.53 -20.01
CA ILE A 290 35.93 -3.50 -19.77
C ILE A 290 36.34 -4.56 -18.75
N GLU A 291 35.61 -4.69 -17.64
CA GLU A 291 35.90 -5.71 -16.62
C GLU A 291 35.80 -7.13 -17.17
N LEU A 292 34.78 -7.42 -17.99
CA LEU A 292 34.64 -8.71 -18.66
C LEU A 292 35.78 -8.96 -19.65
N ASN A 293 36.20 -7.94 -20.40
CA ASN A 293 37.31 -8.08 -21.35
C ASN A 293 38.64 -8.35 -20.64
N ASN A 294 38.87 -7.71 -19.49
CA ASN A 294 40.04 -7.98 -18.66
C ASN A 294 40.05 -9.43 -18.15
N LYS A 295 38.91 -9.94 -17.68
CA LYS A 295 38.78 -11.36 -17.27
C LYS A 295 39.01 -12.33 -18.42
N ILE A 296 38.54 -11.99 -19.63
CA ILE A 296 38.79 -12.80 -20.83
C ILE A 296 40.30 -12.87 -21.11
N ASN A 297 41.01 -11.74 -21.01
CA ASN A 297 42.45 -11.70 -21.25
C ASN A 297 43.23 -12.49 -20.18
N GLU A 298 42.89 -12.34 -18.91
CA GLU A 298 43.48 -13.11 -17.82
C GLU A 298 43.26 -14.62 -18.01
N ASN A 299 42.05 -15.03 -18.40
CA ASN A 299 41.75 -16.43 -18.69
C ASN A 299 42.54 -16.96 -19.90
N LYS A 300 42.78 -16.14 -20.92
CA LYS A 300 43.61 -16.52 -22.07
C LYS A 300 45.07 -16.75 -21.64
N GLU A 301 45.63 -15.89 -20.81
CA GLU A 301 46.99 -16.06 -20.26
C GLU A 301 47.10 -17.30 -19.36
N ASN A 302 46.08 -17.58 -18.55
CA ASN A 302 46.05 -18.79 -17.73
C ASN A 302 45.95 -20.06 -18.60
N LEU A 303 45.18 -20.01 -19.68
CA LEU A 303 45.09 -21.12 -20.64
C LEU A 303 46.43 -21.38 -21.34
N THR A 304 47.17 -20.34 -21.71
CA THR A 304 48.51 -20.52 -22.31
C THR A 304 49.48 -21.14 -21.33
N LYS A 305 49.48 -20.70 -20.07
CA LYS A 305 50.32 -21.30 -19.00
C LYS A 305 49.97 -22.77 -18.75
N LEU A 306 48.68 -23.11 -18.72
CA LEU A 306 48.25 -24.50 -18.57
C LEU A 306 48.73 -25.37 -19.72
N LYS A 307 48.61 -24.89 -20.97
CA LYS A 307 49.13 -25.61 -22.15
C LYS A 307 50.63 -25.81 -22.09
N GLU A 308 51.39 -24.79 -21.67
CA GLU A 308 52.84 -24.90 -21.51
C GLU A 308 53.22 -25.92 -20.43
N ASN A 309 52.50 -25.91 -19.29
CA ASN A 309 52.69 -26.87 -18.21
C ASN A 309 52.39 -28.30 -18.68
N GLU A 310 51.24 -28.54 -19.33
CA GLU A 310 50.89 -29.85 -19.90
C GLU A 310 51.95 -30.34 -20.89
N ILE A 311 52.46 -29.47 -21.77
CA ILE A 311 53.53 -29.83 -22.73
C ILE A 311 54.82 -30.21 -21.99
N SER A 312 55.18 -29.49 -20.93
CA SER A 312 56.38 -29.81 -20.14
C SER A 312 56.24 -31.10 -19.32
N GLU A 313 55.06 -31.36 -18.75
CA GLU A 313 54.74 -32.63 -18.09
C GLU A 313 54.80 -33.80 -19.09
N MET A 314 54.26 -33.62 -20.30
CA MET A 314 54.36 -34.64 -21.34
C MET A 314 55.81 -34.88 -21.75
N ARG A 315 56.63 -33.83 -21.92
CA ARG A 315 58.07 -33.97 -22.24
C ARG A 315 58.84 -34.72 -21.16
N THR A 316 58.63 -34.38 -19.88
CA THR A 316 59.29 -35.07 -18.76
C THR A 316 58.84 -36.53 -18.63
N LYS A 317 57.58 -36.84 -18.97
CA LYS A 317 57.13 -38.23 -19.10
C LYS A 317 57.88 -38.94 -20.23
N TYR A 318 57.98 -38.34 -21.42
CA TYR A 318 58.72 -38.93 -22.54
C TYR A 318 60.22 -39.13 -22.26
N GLU A 319 60.87 -38.22 -21.55
CA GLU A 319 62.30 -38.35 -21.17
C GLU A 319 62.55 -39.45 -20.13
N ASN A 320 61.55 -39.82 -19.34
CA ASN A 320 61.62 -40.90 -18.36
C ASN A 320 61.19 -42.27 -18.90
N ILE A 321 60.83 -42.37 -20.19
CA ILE A 321 60.59 -43.66 -20.85
C ILE A 321 61.95 -44.27 -21.18
N ASP A 322 62.34 -45.28 -20.40
CA ASP A 322 63.57 -46.06 -20.58
C ASP A 322 63.42 -46.93 -21.85
N THR A 323 63.86 -46.39 -22.99
CA THR A 323 63.64 -47.00 -24.33
C THR A 323 64.42 -48.30 -24.58
N TRP A 324 65.19 -48.80 -23.60
CA TRP A 324 66.01 -50.00 -23.75
C TRP A 324 66.11 -50.81 -22.45
N ASN A 325 64.97 -51.26 -21.92
CA ASN A 325 64.99 -52.47 -21.10
C ASN A 325 65.01 -53.68 -22.05
N ASN A 326 65.96 -54.60 -21.83
CA ASN A 326 66.08 -55.87 -22.57
C ASN A 326 64.93 -56.82 -22.21
N GLY A 327 63.69 -56.41 -22.48
CA GLY A 327 62.48 -57.20 -22.31
C GLY A 327 62.34 -58.23 -23.41
N THR A 328 61.77 -59.38 -23.06
CA THR A 328 61.43 -60.42 -24.04
C THR A 328 60.35 -59.93 -25.01
N MET A 329 60.30 -60.49 -26.23
CA MET A 329 59.41 -60.09 -27.33
C MET A 329 57.93 -59.90 -26.94
N GLU A 330 57.43 -60.66 -25.96
CA GLU A 330 56.05 -60.53 -25.44
C GLU A 330 55.81 -59.25 -24.61
N GLU A 331 56.82 -58.71 -23.94
CA GLU A 331 56.71 -57.44 -23.21
C GLU A 331 56.70 -56.27 -24.20
N THR A 332 57.51 -56.35 -25.26
CA THR A 332 57.57 -55.33 -26.30
C THR A 332 56.27 -55.24 -27.11
N GLU A 333 55.61 -56.37 -27.39
CA GLU A 333 54.28 -56.37 -28.03
C GLU A 333 53.21 -55.72 -27.14
N ARG A 334 53.28 -55.94 -25.82
CA ARG A 334 52.33 -55.35 -24.86
C ARG A 334 52.51 -53.85 -24.73
N ASP A 335 53.75 -53.38 -24.69
CA ASP A 335 54.06 -51.94 -24.67
C ASP A 335 53.62 -51.25 -25.97
N ILE A 336 53.73 -51.93 -27.12
CA ILE A 336 53.22 -51.43 -28.40
C ILE A 336 51.68 -51.28 -28.36
N GLU A 337 50.96 -52.28 -27.86
CA GLU A 337 49.49 -52.17 -27.69
C GLU A 337 49.10 -51.02 -26.75
N GLU A 338 49.82 -50.84 -25.65
CA GLU A 338 49.54 -49.77 -24.68
C GLU A 338 49.77 -48.38 -25.32
N ILE A 339 50.87 -48.21 -26.05
CA ILE A 339 51.16 -46.97 -26.81
C ILE A 339 50.12 -46.72 -27.90
N GLU A 340 49.62 -47.75 -28.58
CA GLU A 340 48.55 -47.60 -29.58
C GLU A 340 47.24 -47.13 -28.96
N THR A 341 46.87 -47.65 -27.77
CA THR A 341 45.68 -47.18 -27.05
C THR A 341 45.81 -45.74 -26.56
N GLU A 342 46.98 -45.33 -26.06
CA GLU A 342 47.22 -43.93 -25.69
C GLU A 342 47.12 -43.00 -26.91
N ARG A 343 47.69 -43.41 -28.06
CA ARG A 343 47.60 -42.66 -29.31
C ARG A 343 46.14 -42.46 -29.75
N GLU A 344 45.30 -43.47 -29.57
CA GLU A 344 43.87 -43.39 -29.90
C GLU A 344 43.13 -42.40 -28.98
N GLY A 345 43.45 -42.40 -27.68
CA GLY A 345 42.93 -41.41 -26.72
C GLY A 345 43.31 -39.96 -27.05
N ILE A 346 44.55 -39.73 -27.50
CA ILE A 346 45.02 -38.41 -27.94
C ILE A 346 44.29 -37.95 -29.22
N LEU A 347 44.00 -38.86 -30.15
CA LEU A 347 43.23 -38.56 -31.35
C LEU A 347 41.79 -38.13 -31.03
N ASP A 348 41.16 -38.75 -30.04
CA ASP A 348 39.80 -38.41 -29.64
C ASP A 348 39.72 -37.08 -28.87
N THR A 349 40.70 -36.75 -28.04
CA THR A 349 40.80 -35.43 -27.41
C THR A 349 41.00 -34.31 -28.45
N LEU A 350 41.82 -34.53 -29.48
CA LEU A 350 41.96 -33.61 -30.63
C LEU A 350 40.66 -33.40 -31.41
N LYS A 351 39.86 -34.47 -31.61
CA LYS A 351 38.52 -34.35 -32.22
C LYS A 351 37.56 -33.54 -31.36
N ILE A 352 37.63 -33.67 -30.04
CA ILE A 352 36.80 -32.88 -29.11
C ILE A 352 37.23 -31.41 -29.15
N GLN A 353 38.53 -31.14 -29.17
CA GLN A 353 39.08 -29.79 -29.22
C GLN A 353 38.72 -29.06 -30.52
N THR A 354 38.80 -29.75 -31.67
CA THR A 354 38.34 -29.20 -32.96
C THR A 354 36.82 -29.01 -33.02
N LYS A 355 36.01 -29.82 -32.32
CA LYS A 355 34.57 -29.57 -32.14
C LYS A 355 34.31 -28.35 -31.26
N LEU A 356 35.10 -28.14 -30.21
CA LEU A 356 35.04 -26.97 -29.33
C LEU A 356 35.43 -25.67 -30.05
N GLU A 357 36.46 -25.69 -30.90
CA GLU A 357 36.84 -24.54 -31.72
C GLU A 357 35.78 -24.17 -32.77
N LYS A 358 35.09 -25.17 -33.34
CA LYS A 358 33.92 -24.94 -34.20
C LYS A 358 32.70 -24.43 -33.44
N LEU A 359 32.65 -24.66 -32.12
CA LEU A 359 31.70 -24.07 -31.18
C LEU A 359 32.14 -22.67 -30.73
N SER A 360 32.81 -21.89 -31.59
CA SER A 360 33.13 -20.50 -31.31
C SER A 360 31.85 -19.76 -30.93
N PHE A 361 31.72 -19.44 -29.65
CA PHE A 361 30.67 -18.62 -29.10
C PHE A 361 30.80 -17.24 -29.73
N ASP A 362 29.99 -16.98 -30.75
CA ASP A 362 29.85 -15.66 -31.33
C ASP A 362 28.83 -14.88 -30.47
N PRO A 363 29.28 -13.95 -29.61
CA PRO A 363 28.41 -13.26 -28.65
C PRO A 363 27.31 -12.45 -29.35
N GLU A 364 27.50 -12.06 -30.61
CA GLU A 364 26.47 -11.36 -31.39
C GLU A 364 25.25 -12.24 -31.73
N ILE A 365 25.45 -13.56 -31.90
CA ILE A 365 24.36 -14.51 -32.18
C ILE A 365 23.48 -14.70 -30.94
N LEU A 366 24.07 -14.73 -29.75
CA LEU A 366 23.34 -14.82 -28.47
C LEU A 366 22.50 -13.57 -28.20
N ILE A 367 23.05 -12.38 -28.47
CA ILE A 367 22.34 -11.11 -28.34
C ILE A 367 21.16 -11.05 -29.33
N LYS A 368 21.34 -11.50 -30.59
CA LYS A 368 20.25 -11.64 -31.55
C LYS A 368 19.18 -12.64 -31.10
N LYS A 369 19.57 -13.74 -30.46
CA LYS A 369 18.64 -14.77 -29.98
C LYS A 369 17.81 -14.30 -28.78
N GLU A 370 18.39 -13.50 -27.89
CA GLU A 370 17.65 -12.85 -26.79
C GLU A 370 16.74 -11.73 -27.29
N LEU A 371 17.17 -10.93 -28.27
CA LEU A 371 16.33 -9.90 -28.88
C LEU A 371 15.14 -10.49 -29.66
N THR A 372 15.33 -11.63 -30.32
CA THR A 372 14.24 -12.35 -31.01
C THR A 372 13.32 -13.10 -30.04
N ARG A 373 13.82 -13.57 -28.90
CA ARG A 373 12.96 -14.08 -27.82
C ARG A 373 12.06 -12.99 -27.25
N LYS A 374 12.61 -11.81 -26.96
CA LYS A 374 11.80 -10.68 -26.48
C LYS A 374 10.76 -10.22 -27.49
N LYS A 375 11.08 -10.23 -28.79
CA LYS A 375 10.11 -9.93 -29.87
C LYS A 375 9.02 -10.97 -30.08
N ASN A 376 9.19 -12.18 -29.57
CA ASN A 376 8.16 -13.24 -29.64
C ASN A 376 7.38 -13.36 -28.32
N GLU A 377 7.78 -12.63 -27.29
CA GLU A 377 7.12 -12.54 -25.98
C GLU A 377 6.36 -11.21 -25.80
N GLU A 378 6.51 -10.26 -26.72
CA GLU A 378 5.60 -9.12 -26.99
C GLU A 378 4.60 -9.50 -28.10
#